data_AF-A0A0P9FA28-F1
#
_entry.id   AF-A0A0P9FA28-F1
#
_cell.length_a   1.000
_cell.length_b   1.000
_cell.length_c   1.000
_cell.angle_alpha   90.00
_cell.angle_beta   90.00
_cell.angle_gamma   90.00
#
_symmetry.space_group_name_H-M   'P 1'
#
loop_
_entity.id
_entity.type
_entity.pdbx_description
1 polymer ?
#
loop_
_entity_poly.entity_id
_entity_poly.type
_entity_poly.pdbx_seq_one_letter_code
_entity_poly.pdbx_strand_id
1 'polypeptide(L)'
;IDGRERDFEAYRAGDARFHIGIARAAHSPRLLEAVTEVQAAMTEVLDAIIYHSVQVLGHSTDYHWRILDAIRLHDSEGARRSMLDHIMATENVIYGLVPEIIAKPSHHPQE
;
A
#
# COMPACT_ATOMS: atom_id res chain seq x y z
N ILE A 1 1.42 -0.64 -23.74
CA ILE A 1 0.93 0.00 -22.49
C ILE A 1 -0.57 0.20 -22.67
N ASP A 2 -1.36 -0.70 -22.09
CA ASP A 2 -2.83 -0.60 -22.06
C ASP A 2 -3.23 0.64 -21.23
N GLY A 3 -4.39 1.23 -21.50
CA GLY A 3 -4.89 2.38 -20.73
C GLY A 3 -5.03 2.08 -19.24
N ARG A 4 -5.41 0.84 -18.90
CA ARG A 4 -5.56 0.37 -17.51
C ARG A 4 -4.25 0.30 -16.73
N GLU A 5 -3.14 -0.03 -17.40
CA GLU A 5 -1.81 -0.07 -16.76
C GLU A 5 -1.38 1.33 -16.32
N ARG A 6 -1.64 2.35 -17.14
CA ARG A 6 -1.34 3.75 -16.79
C ARG A 6 -2.21 4.27 -15.65
N ASP A 7 -3.49 3.90 -15.63
CA ASP A 7 -4.40 4.28 -14.55
C ASP A 7 -3.92 3.68 -13.21
N PHE A 8 -3.38 2.47 -13.26
CA PHE A 8 -2.82 1.80 -12.10
C PHE A 8 -1.51 2.45 -11.62
N GLU A 9 -0.55 2.72 -12.51
CA GLU A 9 0.69 3.43 -12.17
C GLU A 9 0.40 4.80 -11.55
N ALA A 10 -0.58 5.53 -12.11
CA ALA A 10 -1.04 6.80 -11.58
C ALA A 10 -1.64 6.66 -10.17
N TYR A 11 -2.45 5.61 -9.95
CA TYR A 11 -2.99 5.30 -8.63
C TYR A 11 -1.87 5.03 -7.61
N ARG A 12 -0.89 4.21 -7.96
CA ARG A 12 0.26 3.86 -7.13
C ARG A 12 1.08 5.08 -6.73
N ALA A 13 1.39 5.93 -7.69
CA ALA A 13 2.06 7.19 -7.41
C ALA A 13 1.20 8.10 -6.51
N GLY A 14 -0.12 8.07 -6.65
CA GLY A 14 -1.07 8.76 -5.78
C GLY A 14 -1.04 8.26 -4.34
N ASP A 15 -1.15 6.95 -4.13
CA ASP A 15 -1.11 6.31 -2.81
C ASP A 15 0.21 6.62 -2.08
N ALA A 16 1.36 6.42 -2.73
CA ALA A 16 2.66 6.72 -2.14
C ALA A 16 2.78 8.20 -1.71
N ARG A 17 2.31 9.13 -2.56
CA ARG A 17 2.29 10.57 -2.23
C ARG A 17 1.36 10.89 -1.07
N PHE A 18 0.24 10.18 -0.92
CA PHE A 18 -0.67 10.35 0.21
C PHE A 18 0.03 10.00 1.54
N HIS A 19 0.67 8.83 1.62
CA HIS A 19 1.42 8.41 2.82
C HIS A 19 2.56 9.37 3.17
N ILE A 20 3.36 9.75 2.16
CA ILE A 20 4.44 10.72 2.34
C ILE A 20 3.89 12.09 2.77
N GLY A 21 2.75 12.51 2.22
CA GLY A 21 2.07 13.76 2.59
C GLY A 21 1.70 13.82 4.06
N ILE A 22 1.13 12.73 4.60
CA ILE A 22 0.83 12.61 6.03
C ILE A 22 2.11 12.68 6.86
N ALA A 23 3.16 11.95 6.47
CA ALA A 23 4.43 11.96 7.19
C ALA A 23 5.09 13.34 7.21
N ARG A 24 5.03 14.10 6.10
CA ARG A 24 5.50 15.50 6.03
C ARG A 24 4.69 16.41 6.96
N ALA A 25 3.37 16.25 7.01
CA ALA A 25 2.49 17.04 7.86
C ALA A 25 2.72 16.82 9.38
N ALA A 26 3.32 15.68 9.75
CA ALA A 26 3.71 15.40 11.14
C ALA A 26 4.98 16.14 11.58
N HIS A 27 5.67 16.86 10.69
CA HIS A 27 6.88 17.64 10.98
C HIS A 27 8.00 16.87 11.70
N SER A 28 8.10 15.57 11.45
CA SER A 28 9.15 14.70 11.99
C SER A 28 10.04 14.19 10.85
N PRO A 29 11.30 14.64 10.75
CA PRO A 29 12.22 14.17 9.72
C PRO A 29 12.42 12.65 9.75
N ARG A 30 12.48 12.05 10.95
CA ARG A 30 12.64 10.60 11.13
C ARG A 30 11.41 9.82 10.64
N LEU A 31 10.21 10.37 10.86
CA LEU A 31 8.99 9.72 10.37
C LEU A 31 8.90 9.81 8.84
N LEU A 32 9.26 10.97 8.27
CA LEU A 32 9.29 11.16 6.83
C LEU A 32 10.27 10.19 6.16
N GLU A 33 11.47 10.07 6.70
CA GLU A 33 12.49 9.12 6.22
C GLU A 33 11.96 7.68 6.25
N ALA A 34 11.48 7.23 7.41
CA ALA A 34 10.95 5.87 7.58
C ALA A 34 9.78 5.56 6.62
N VAL A 35 8.83 6.48 6.45
CA VAL A 35 7.70 6.27 5.54
C VAL A 35 8.17 6.26 4.08
N THR A 36 9.14 7.10 3.71
CA THR A 36 9.69 7.12 2.35
C THR A 36 10.38 5.81 2.01
N GLU A 37 11.18 5.26 2.94
CA GLU A 37 11.85 3.97 2.79
C GLU A 37 10.84 2.83 2.61
N VAL A 38 9.80 2.78 3.45
CA VAL A 38 8.74 1.76 3.34
C VAL A 38 8.00 1.88 2.01
N GLN A 39 7.67 3.09 1.55
CA GLN A 39 6.97 3.28 0.27
C GLN A 39 7.82 2.86 -0.93
N ALA A 40 9.15 3.07 -0.89
CA ALA A 40 10.06 2.59 -1.92
C ALA A 40 10.07 1.06 -1.98
N ALA A 41 10.26 0.39 -0.84
CA ALA A 41 10.26 -1.07 -0.76
C ALA A 41 8.91 -1.68 -1.17
N MET A 42 7.80 -1.06 -0.75
CA MET A 42 6.44 -1.52 -1.10
C MET A 42 6.12 -1.36 -2.58
N THR A 43 6.73 -0.37 -3.27
CA THR A 43 6.57 -0.21 -4.73
C THR A 43 7.18 -1.41 -5.46
N GLU A 44 8.39 -1.82 -5.09
CA GLU A 44 9.05 -2.99 -5.69
C GLU A 44 8.25 -4.28 -5.47
N VAL A 45 7.70 -4.49 -4.27
CA VAL A 45 6.88 -5.68 -3.95
C VAL A 45 5.60 -5.70 -4.77
N LEU A 46 4.91 -4.56 -4.87
CA LEU A 46 3.59 -4.51 -5.50
C LEU A 46 3.67 -4.45 -7.02
N ASP A 47 4.77 -3.96 -7.60
CA ASP A 47 5.06 -4.13 -9.03
C ASP A 47 5.23 -5.61 -9.42
N ALA A 48 5.66 -6.46 -8.48
CA ALA A 48 5.81 -7.90 -8.68
C ALA A 48 4.49 -8.69 -8.53
N ILE A 49 3.47 -8.12 -7.85
CA ILE A 49 2.19 -8.80 -7.58
C ILE A 49 1.13 -8.28 -8.55
N ILE A 50 0.84 -9.04 -9.60
CA ILE A 50 -0.20 -8.70 -10.58
C ILE A 50 -1.60 -8.95 -9.97
N TYR A 51 -2.12 -8.01 -9.18
CA TYR A 51 -3.54 -8.01 -8.84
C TYR A 51 -4.07 -6.64 -8.39
N HIS A 52 -4.64 -5.88 -9.32
CA HIS A 52 -5.19 -4.56 -9.01
C HIS A 52 -6.56 -4.37 -9.63
N SER A 53 -7.50 -5.22 -9.20
CA SER A 53 -8.90 -5.01 -9.56
C SER A 53 -9.36 -3.61 -9.12
N VAL A 54 -10.21 -2.98 -9.94
CA VAL A 54 -10.78 -1.65 -9.67
C VAL A 54 -11.47 -1.60 -8.29
N GLN A 55 -12.05 -2.72 -7.87
CA GLN A 55 -12.73 -2.86 -6.58
C GLN A 55 -11.78 -2.74 -5.38
N VAL A 56 -10.57 -3.32 -5.49
CA VAL A 56 -9.54 -3.23 -4.43
C VAL A 56 -9.04 -1.79 -4.30
N LEU A 57 -8.82 -1.10 -5.43
CA LEU A 57 -8.40 0.30 -5.43
C LEU A 57 -9.48 1.23 -4.83
N GLY A 58 -10.75 0.95 -5.14
CA GLY A 58 -11.88 1.68 -4.54
C GLY A 58 -11.91 1.57 -3.02
N HIS A 59 -11.78 0.36 -2.47
CA HIS A 59 -11.74 0.16 -1.01
C HIS A 59 -10.55 0.86 -0.36
N SER A 60 -9.37 0.78 -0.96
CA SER A 60 -8.19 1.50 -0.48
C SER A 60 -8.40 3.01 -0.47
N THR A 61 -9.10 3.56 -1.47
CA THR A 61 -9.42 5.00 -1.52
C THR A 61 -10.38 5.42 -0.40
N ASP A 62 -11.35 4.57 -0.04
CA ASP A 62 -12.27 4.85 1.08
C ASP A 62 -11.53 4.98 2.41
N TYR A 63 -10.47 4.18 2.63
CA TYR A 63 -9.61 4.33 3.79
C TYR A 63 -8.86 5.67 3.80
N HIS A 64 -8.35 6.12 2.64
CA HIS A 64 -7.67 7.42 2.55
C HIS A 64 -8.57 8.57 2.97
N TRP A 65 -9.85 8.54 2.57
CA TRP A 65 -10.82 9.54 3.00
C TRP A 65 -11.05 9.53 4.51
N ARG A 66 -11.23 8.34 5.11
CA ARG A 66 -11.40 8.21 6.57
C ARG A 66 -10.19 8.74 7.35
N ILE A 67 -8.97 8.43 6.88
CA ILE A 67 -7.73 8.93 7.47
C ILE A 67 -7.67 10.45 7.37
N LEU A 68 -7.96 11.02 6.18
CA LEU A 68 -7.93 12.45 5.95
C LEU A 68 -8.96 13.19 6.82
N ASP A 69 -10.17 12.64 6.95
CA ASP A 69 -11.22 13.24 7.77
C ASP A 69 -10.86 13.19 9.26
N ALA A 70 -10.28 12.10 9.75
CA ALA A 70 -9.78 12.03 11.13
C ALA A 70 -8.67 13.06 11.39
N ILE A 71 -7.73 13.23 10.44
CA ILE A 71 -6.68 14.26 10.53
C ILE A 71 -7.29 15.67 10.57
N ARG A 72 -8.28 15.96 9.71
CA ARG A 72 -8.98 17.26 9.67
C ARG A 72 -9.72 17.58 10.95
N LEU A 73 -10.28 16.56 11.60
CA LEU A 73 -10.96 16.67 12.89
C LEU A 73 -10.01 16.67 14.09
N HIS A 74 -8.68 16.62 13.85
CA HIS A 74 -7.66 16.48 14.88
C HIS A 74 -7.82 15.22 15.76
N ASP A 75 -8.46 14.18 15.23
CA ASP A 75 -8.60 12.86 15.87
C ASP A 75 -7.38 11.99 15.54
N SER A 76 -6.33 12.13 16.34
CA SER A 76 -5.07 11.39 16.14
C SER A 76 -5.24 9.87 16.31
N GLU A 77 -6.10 9.44 17.23
CA GLU A 77 -6.36 8.03 17.49
C GLU A 77 -7.15 7.41 16.33
N GLY A 78 -8.17 8.11 15.84
CA GLY A 78 -8.94 7.72 14.65
C GLY A 78 -8.08 7.66 13.39
N ALA A 79 -7.18 8.64 13.19
CA ALA A 79 -6.27 8.64 12.05
C ALA A 79 -5.31 7.44 12.09
N ARG A 80 -4.73 7.15 13.27
CA ARG A 80 -3.85 6.00 13.47
C ARG A 80 -4.61 4.68 13.24
N ARG A 81 -5.80 4.51 13.81
CA ARG A 81 -6.61 3.29 13.63
C ARG A 81 -6.98 3.08 12.17
N SER A 82 -7.44 4.12 11.47
CA SER A 82 -7.82 4.04 10.06
C SER A 82 -6.62 3.69 9.17
N MET A 83 -5.43 4.23 9.48
CA MET A 83 -4.19 3.90 8.76
C MET A 83 -3.76 2.44 9.02
N LEU A 84 -3.88 1.96 10.25
CA LEU A 84 -3.58 0.56 10.55
C LEU A 84 -4.54 -0.39 9.82
N ASP A 85 -5.84 -0.11 9.84
CA ASP A 85 -6.84 -0.91 9.15
C ASP A 85 -6.58 -0.94 7.63
N HIS A 86 -6.16 0.20 7.04
CA HIS A 86 -5.76 0.31 5.63
C HIS A 86 -4.56 -0.58 5.29
N ILE A 87 -3.51 -0.55 6.13
CA ILE A 87 -2.32 -1.39 5.94
C ILE A 87 -2.68 -2.87 6.07
N MET A 88 -3.47 -3.26 7.08
CA MET A 88 -3.91 -4.63 7.28
C MET A 88 -4.81 -5.14 6.14
N ALA A 89 -5.68 -4.28 5.58
CA ALA A 89 -6.46 -4.64 4.41
C ALA A 89 -5.56 -4.93 3.20
N THR A 90 -4.52 -4.12 3.00
CA THR A 90 -3.52 -4.33 1.94
C THR A 90 -2.72 -5.62 2.18
N GLU A 91 -2.30 -5.86 3.42
CA GLU A 91 -1.63 -7.09 3.84
C GLU A 91 -2.46 -8.33 3.55
N ASN A 92 -3.76 -8.33 3.88
CA ASN A 92 -4.66 -9.44 3.57
C ASN A 92 -4.80 -9.70 2.07
N VAL A 93 -4.79 -8.66 1.24
CA VAL A 93 -4.77 -8.81 -0.22
C VAL A 93 -3.47 -9.48 -0.66
N ILE A 94 -2.33 -9.03 -0.15
CA ILE A 94 -1.03 -9.63 -0.46
C ILE A 94 -0.99 -11.11 -0.01
N TYR A 95 -1.33 -11.43 1.24
CA TYR A 95 -1.30 -12.80 1.74
C TYR A 95 -2.36 -13.71 1.13
N GLY A 96 -3.52 -13.17 0.75
CA GLY A 96 -4.55 -13.91 0.01
C GLY A 96 -4.10 -14.30 -1.41
N LEU A 97 -3.06 -13.66 -1.94
CA LEU A 97 -2.45 -13.93 -3.24
C LEU A 97 -1.11 -14.69 -3.16
N VAL A 98 -0.45 -14.65 -2.00
CA VAL A 98 0.85 -15.30 -1.73
C VAL A 98 0.81 -16.82 -1.35
N PRO A 99 -0.31 -17.58 -1.29
CA PRO A 99 -0.23 -19.02 -0.95
C PRO A 99 0.69 -19.83 -1.90
N GLU A 100 0.81 -19.43 -3.16
CA GLU A 100 1.61 -20.15 -4.17
C GLU A 100 3.08 -19.69 -4.27
N ILE A 101 3.44 -18.50 -3.78
CA ILE A 101 4.82 -18.00 -3.89
C ILE A 101 5.73 -18.57 -2.77
N ILE A 102 5.15 -19.04 -1.66
CA ILE A 102 5.86 -19.71 -0.56
C ILE A 102 5.99 -21.23 -0.79
N ALA A 103 5.35 -21.78 -1.83
CA ALA A 103 5.55 -23.16 -2.27
C ALA A 103 6.93 -23.29 -2.97
N LYS A 104 7.94 -23.53 -2.14
CA LYS A 104 9.34 -23.83 -2.48
C LYS A 104 9.50 -24.69 -3.76
N PRO A 105 10.44 -24.38 -4.68
CA PRO A 105 10.73 -25.26 -5.80
C PRO A 105 11.29 -26.58 -5.27
N SER A 106 10.56 -27.66 -5.52
CA SER A 106 10.93 -29.03 -5.14
C SER A 106 11.13 -29.88 -6.39
N HIS A 107 12.40 -30.10 -6.77
CA HIS A 107 13.03 -31.33 -7.33
C HIS A 107 14.18 -30.95 -8.28
N HIS A 108 15.45 -31.18 -7.93
CA HIS A 108 16.24 -32.44 -7.93
C HIS A 108 16.78 -32.86 -9.32
N PRO A 109 17.98 -33.47 -9.35
CA PRO A 109 18.96 -33.37 -10.44
C PRO A 109 18.61 -34.21 -11.66
N GLN A 110 19.12 -33.79 -12.82
CA GLN A 110 19.06 -34.57 -14.05
C GLN A 110 20.01 -35.76 -13.96
N GLU A 111 19.53 -36.89 -14.51
CA GLU A 111 20.24 -38.16 -14.70
C GLU A 111 21.59 -38.01 -15.42
#